data_AF-A0A2E2MP02-F1
#
_entry.id   AF-A0A2E2MP02-F1
#
_cell.length_a   1.000
_cell.length_b   1.000
_cell.length_c   1.000
_cell.angle_alpha   90.00
_cell.angle_beta   90.00
_cell.angle_gamma   90.00
#
_symmetry.space_group_name_H-M   'P 1'
#
loop_
_entity.id
_entity.type
_entity.pdbx_description
1 polymer ?
#
loop_
_entity_poly.entity_id
_entity_poly.type
_entity_poly.pdbx_seq_one_letter_code
_entity_poly.pdbx_strand_id
1 'polypeptide(L)'
;MSDIDGNGADTPSPASLESAMTEVETMILNARRVLAGGELLDMTPLGERVSWICANVRTMVLTSSDPDSIRLRLEKMVSDLNRLEDEIRAGLGAVDGDAREE
;
A
#
# COMPACT_ATOMS: atom_id res chain seq x y z
N MET A 1 -38.14 0.15 23.40
CA MET A 1 -37.22 0.97 22.59
C MET A 1 -35.92 0.21 22.52
N SER A 2 -35.46 -0.10 21.30
CA SER A 2 -34.15 -0.71 21.07
C SER A 2 -33.13 0.42 21.00
N ASP A 3 -32.28 0.56 22.01
CA ASP A 3 -31.15 1.48 21.94
C ASP A 3 -29.91 0.70 21.52
N ILE A 4 -29.42 1.11 20.36
CA ILE A 4 -28.38 0.50 19.54
C ILE A 4 -27.01 0.70 20.19
N ASP A 5 -26.25 -0.40 20.19
CA ASP A 5 -24.85 -0.55 20.58
C ASP A 5 -23.94 0.45 19.82
N GLY A 6 -23.36 1.41 20.54
CA GLY A 6 -22.44 2.41 20.00
C GLY A 6 -20.99 1.99 20.19
N ASN A 7 -20.57 0.94 19.49
CA ASN A 7 -19.19 0.48 19.40
C ASN A 7 -18.28 1.61 18.88
N GLY A 8 -17.57 2.29 19.79
CA GLY A 8 -16.71 3.44 19.53
C GLY A 8 -15.35 3.12 18.89
N ALA A 9 -15.28 2.15 17.99
CA ALA A 9 -14.02 1.68 17.42
C ALA A 9 -14.16 1.15 15.99
N ASP A 10 -14.69 1.93 15.05
CA ASP A 10 -14.55 1.57 13.62
C ASP A 10 -14.81 2.72 12.63
N THR A 11 -14.85 3.97 13.07
CA THR A 11 -14.92 5.08 12.11
C THR A 11 -13.51 5.41 11.60
N PRO A 12 -13.20 5.13 10.32
CA PRO A 12 -11.92 5.46 9.73
C PRO A 12 -11.68 6.97 9.84
N SER A 13 -10.69 7.36 10.64
CA SER A 13 -10.34 8.76 10.88
C SER A 13 -9.26 9.24 9.91
N PRO A 14 -9.21 10.54 9.55
CA PRO A 14 -8.18 11.07 8.66
C PRO A 14 -6.75 10.83 9.16
N ALA A 15 -6.50 10.90 10.47
CA ALA A 15 -5.20 10.56 11.05
C ALA A 15 -4.82 9.07 10.84
N SER A 16 -5.81 8.17 10.87
CA SER A 16 -5.59 6.74 10.59
C SER A 16 -5.27 6.50 9.11
N LEU A 17 -5.81 7.32 8.19
CA LEU A 17 -5.46 7.29 6.78
C LEU A 17 -4.01 7.72 6.56
N GLU A 18 -3.61 8.87 7.12
CA GLU A 18 -2.24 9.37 6.97
C GLU A 18 -1.20 8.38 7.53
N SER A 19 -1.52 7.75 8.67
CA SER A 19 -0.71 6.68 9.23
C SER A 19 -0.64 5.46 8.30
N ALA A 20 -1.78 5.03 7.74
CA ALA A 20 -1.83 3.91 6.79
C ALA A 20 -1.04 4.18 5.52
N MET A 21 -1.13 5.39 4.96
CA MET A 21 -0.38 5.79 3.77
C MET A 21 1.12 5.82 4.05
N THR A 22 1.52 6.36 5.21
CA THR A 22 2.93 6.39 5.63
C THR A 22 3.49 4.97 5.82
N GLU A 23 2.68 4.07 6.37
CA GLU A 23 3.02 2.66 6.54
C GLU A 23 3.22 1.96 5.19
N VAL A 24 2.31 2.17 4.23
CA VAL A 24 2.46 1.64 2.87
C VAL A 24 3.72 2.19 2.18
N GLU A 25 3.98 3.50 2.27
CA GLU A 25 5.21 4.09 1.72
C GLU A 25 6.46 3.43 2.31
N THR A 26 6.47 3.16 3.63
CA THR A 26 7.59 2.48 4.31
C THR A 26 7.72 1.02 3.86
N MET A 27 6.60 0.29 3.73
CA MET A 27 6.60 -1.08 3.25
C MET A 27 7.12 -1.17 1.82
N ILE A 28 6.76 -0.24 0.94
CA ILE A 28 7.28 -0.18 -0.45
C ILE A 28 8.80 0.06 -0.45
N LEU A 29 9.29 1.00 0.35
CA LEU A 29 10.74 1.28 0.43
C LEU A 29 11.52 0.08 0.95
N ASN A 30 11.01 -0.58 1.99
CA ASN A 30 11.62 -1.80 2.51
C ASN A 30 11.57 -2.93 1.48
N ALA A 31 10.45 -3.07 0.76
CA ALA A 31 10.31 -4.08 -0.27
C ALA A 31 11.36 -3.93 -1.36
N ARG A 32 11.56 -2.70 -1.86
CA ARG A 32 12.61 -2.40 -2.84
C ARG A 32 14.00 -2.76 -2.34
N ARG A 33 14.30 -2.46 -1.06
CA ARG A 33 15.60 -2.79 -0.46
C ARG A 33 15.82 -4.30 -0.35
N VAL A 34 14.81 -5.05 0.09
CA VAL A 34 14.87 -6.51 0.24
C VAL A 34 15.02 -7.17 -1.14
N LEU A 35 14.23 -6.73 -2.12
CA LEU A 35 14.32 -7.22 -3.50
C LEU A 35 15.67 -6.91 -4.15
N ALA A 36 16.23 -5.72 -3.91
CA ALA A 36 17.58 -5.38 -4.37
C ALA A 36 18.68 -6.26 -3.72
N GLY A 37 18.41 -6.80 -2.54
CA GLY A 37 19.24 -7.80 -1.88
C GLY A 37 19.08 -9.23 -2.41
N GLY A 38 18.15 -9.46 -3.35
CA GLY A 38 17.84 -10.79 -3.88
C GLY A 38 17.03 -11.67 -2.93
N GLU A 39 16.45 -11.10 -1.88
CA GLU A 39 15.68 -11.82 -0.88
C GLU A 39 14.19 -11.92 -1.27
N LEU A 40 13.56 -13.04 -0.92
CA LEU A 40 12.12 -13.24 -1.10
C LEU A 40 11.36 -12.45 -0.03
N LEU A 41 10.41 -11.63 -0.45
CA LEU A 41 9.57 -10.83 0.44
C LEU A 41 8.10 -11.26 0.37
N ASP A 42 7.48 -11.42 1.54
CA ASP A 42 6.02 -11.56 1.64
C ASP A 42 5.32 -10.19 1.44
N MET A 43 4.52 -10.11 0.39
CA MET A 43 3.75 -8.91 0.02
C MET A 43 2.33 -8.91 0.58
N THR A 44 1.90 -9.99 1.25
CA THR A 44 0.58 -10.10 1.88
C THR A 44 0.23 -8.90 2.79
N PRO A 45 1.09 -8.45 3.73
CA PRO A 45 0.76 -7.32 4.60
C PRO A 45 0.59 -6.00 3.84
N LEU A 46 1.36 -5.80 2.76
CA LEU A 46 1.23 -4.64 1.89
C LEU A 46 -0.15 -4.65 1.18
N GLY A 47 -0.57 -5.81 0.68
CA GLY A 47 -1.87 -6.00 0.04
C GLY A 47 -3.05 -5.75 0.99
N GLU A 48 -2.99 -6.27 2.21
CA GLU A 48 -4.01 -6.03 3.23
C GLU A 48 -4.13 -4.54 3.57
N ARG A 49 -3.00 -3.84 3.68
CA ARG A 49 -2.99 -2.42 4.00
C ARG A 49 -3.56 -1.55 2.88
N VAL A 50 -3.19 -1.83 1.64
CA VAL A 50 -3.75 -1.15 0.46
C VAL A 50 -5.26 -1.41 0.35
N SER A 51 -5.71 -2.66 0.57
CA SER A 51 -7.13 -3.01 0.58
C SER A 51 -7.91 -2.21 1.63
N TRP A 52 -7.38 -2.08 2.83
CA TRP A 52 -7.98 -1.27 3.89
C TRP A 52 -8.09 0.21 3.49
N ILE A 53 -7.04 0.77 2.88
CA ILE A 53 -7.07 2.15 2.38
C ILE A 53 -8.17 2.29 1.32
N CYS A 54 -8.25 1.38 0.35
CA CYS A 54 -9.30 1.41 -0.69
C CYS A 54 -10.72 1.33 -0.12
N ALA A 55 -10.94 0.52 0.92
CA ALA A 55 -12.24 0.40 1.57
C ALA A 55 -12.66 1.69 2.31
N ASN A 56 -11.69 2.42 2.86
CA ASN A 56 -11.95 3.54 3.77
C ASN A 56 -11.71 4.93 3.15
N VAL A 57 -11.00 5.01 2.02
CA VAL A 57 -10.61 6.28 1.38
C VAL A 57 -11.79 7.17 1.07
N ARG A 58 -12.91 6.61 0.62
CA ARG A 58 -14.11 7.38 0.27
C ARG A 58 -14.70 8.08 1.50
N THR A 59 -14.82 7.34 2.61
CA THR A 59 -15.31 7.87 3.88
C THR A 59 -14.34 8.92 4.44
N MET A 60 -13.04 8.68 4.32
CA MET A 60 -12.01 9.54 4.88
C MET A 60 -11.79 10.84 4.09
N VAL A 61 -11.87 10.80 2.76
CA VAL A 61 -11.81 12.00 1.89
C VAL A 61 -12.96 12.96 2.18
N LEU A 62 -14.16 12.42 2.47
CA LEU A 62 -15.33 13.23 2.84
C LEU A 62 -15.16 13.92 4.22
N THR A 63 -14.29 13.40 5.07
CA THR A 63 -14.00 13.94 6.41
C THR A 63 -12.70 14.74 6.50
N SER A 64 -11.95 14.84 5.39
CA SER A 64 -10.66 15.55 5.36
C SER A 64 -10.86 17.04 5.12
N SER A 65 -10.05 17.84 5.80
CA SER A 65 -9.93 19.29 5.55
C SER A 65 -9.19 19.61 4.25
N ASP A 66 -8.43 18.65 3.70
CA ASP A 66 -7.66 18.81 2.45
C ASP A 66 -7.72 17.53 1.60
N PRO A 67 -8.74 17.39 0.74
CA PRO A 67 -8.93 16.19 -0.08
C PRO A 67 -7.94 16.10 -1.26
N ASP A 68 -7.45 17.22 -1.77
CA ASP A 68 -6.51 17.27 -2.89
C ASP A 68 -5.12 16.73 -2.52
N SER A 69 -4.59 17.06 -1.33
CA SER A 69 -3.33 16.48 -0.85
C SER A 69 -3.43 14.97 -0.65
N ILE A 70 -4.55 14.47 -0.12
CA ILE A 70 -4.82 13.02 -0.01
C ILE A 70 -4.80 12.38 -1.39
N ARG A 71 -5.47 12.98 -2.36
CA ARG A 71 -5.51 12.49 -3.74
C ARG A 71 -4.11 12.41 -4.35
N LEU A 72 -3.32 13.49 -4.27
CA LEU A 72 -1.95 13.53 -4.79
C LEU A 72 -1.08 12.44 -4.14
N ARG A 73 -1.24 12.21 -2.84
CA ARG A 73 -0.47 11.19 -2.13
C ARG A 73 -0.89 9.77 -2.50
N LEU A 74 -2.17 9.52 -2.75
CA LEU A 74 -2.66 8.25 -3.31
C LEU A 74 -2.14 8.01 -4.73
N GLU A 75 -2.15 9.03 -5.59
CA GLU A 75 -1.61 8.95 -6.95
C GLU A 75 -0.12 8.58 -6.93
N LYS A 76 0.65 9.21 -6.03
CA LYS A 76 2.06 8.85 -5.80
C LYS A 76 2.20 7.39 -5.34
N MET A 77 1.42 6.94 -4.36
CA MET A 77 1.48 5.55 -3.88
C MET A 77 1.20 4.54 -4.99
N VAL A 78 0.22 4.80 -5.85
CA VAL A 78 -0.08 3.94 -7.01
C VAL A 78 1.12 3.88 -7.96
N SER A 79 1.75 5.03 -8.24
CA SER A 79 2.98 5.07 -9.04
C SER A 79 4.12 4.27 -8.41
N ASP A 80 4.29 4.37 -7.08
CA ASP A 80 5.34 3.67 -6.34
C ASP A 80 5.12 2.14 -6.34
N LEU A 81 3.85 1.70 -6.25
CA LEU A 81 3.44 0.30 -6.37
C LEU A 81 3.63 -0.25 -7.78
N ASN A 82 3.21 0.48 -8.81
CA ASN A 82 3.42 0.06 -10.21
C ASN A 82 4.92 -0.11 -10.52
N ARG A 83 5.74 0.84 -10.06
CA ARG A 83 7.19 0.74 -10.23
C ARG A 83 7.78 -0.43 -9.43
N LEU A 84 7.25 -0.73 -8.25
CA LEU A 84 7.64 -1.91 -7.48
C LEU A 84 7.29 -3.20 -8.24
N GLU A 85 6.12 -3.28 -8.85
CA GLU A 85 5.72 -4.39 -9.71
C GLU A 85 6.67 -4.57 -10.90
N ASP A 86 7.02 -3.48 -11.58
CA ASP A 86 7.99 -3.51 -12.69
C ASP A 86 9.38 -3.97 -12.23
N GLU A 87 9.84 -3.53 -11.05
CA GLU A 87 11.11 -3.97 -10.46
C GLU A 87 11.08 -5.46 -10.10
N ILE A 88 9.97 -5.98 -9.57
CA ILE A 88 9.78 -7.42 -9.34
C ILE A 88 9.79 -8.19 -10.65
N ARG A 89 9.07 -7.72 -11.67
CA ARG A 89 9.01 -8.37 -12.99
C ARG A 89 10.39 -8.38 -13.66
N ALA A 90 11.13 -7.29 -13.58
CA ALA A 90 12.48 -7.18 -14.12
C ALA A 90 13.49 -8.05 -13.36
N GLY A 91 13.38 -8.13 -12.04
CA GLY A 91 14.20 -9.01 -11.20
C GLY A 91 13.93 -10.50 -11.43
N LEU A 92 12.66 -10.88 -11.62
CA LEU A 92 12.27 -12.23 -12.00
C LEU A 92 12.71 -12.56 -13.45
N GLY A 93 12.74 -11.58 -14.35
CA GLY A 93 13.26 -11.77 -15.71
C GLY A 93 14.77 -12.03 -15.79
N ALA A 94 15.55 -11.66 -14.77
CA ALA A 94 16.99 -11.88 -14.73
C ALA A 94 17.38 -13.28 -14.23
N VAL A 95 16.55 -13.93 -13.40
CA VAL A 95 16.82 -15.28 -12.89
C VAL A 95 16.44 -16.41 -13.86
N ASP A 96 15.58 -16.15 -14.85
CA ASP A 96 15.24 -17.11 -15.91
C ASP A 96 16.19 -17.07 -17.13
N GLY A 97 17.15 -16.14 -17.15
CA GLY A 97 18.09 -15.95 -18.26
C GLY A 97 19.35 -16.83 -18.25
N ASP A 98 19.65 -17.51 -17.13
CA ASP A 98 20.87 -18.30 -16.92
C ASP A 98 20.55 -19.80 -16.88
N ALA A 99 19.79 -20.31 -17.85
CA ALA A 99 19.52 -21.76 -17.97
C ALA A 99 19.49 -22.27 -19.40
N ARG A 100 19.93 -21.47 -20.38
CA ARG A 100 20.02 -21.90 -21.78
C ARG A 100 21.20 -21.22 -22.47
N GLU A 101 22.36 -21.86 -22.40
CA GLU A 101 23.37 -21.91 -23.46
C GLU A 101 24.45 -22.93 -23.05
N GLU A 102 24.21 -24.21 -23.40
CA GLU A 102 25.23 -25.25 -23.53
C GLU A 102 25.52 -25.45 -25.03
#